data_AF-A0A9W6ZMF5-F1
#
_entry.id   AF-A0A9W6ZMF5-F1
#
_cell.length_a   1.000
_cell.length_b   1.000
_cell.length_c   1.000
_cell.angle_alpha   90.00
_cell.angle_beta   90.00
_cell.angle_gamma   90.00
#
_symmetry.space_group_name_H-M   'P 1'
#
loop_
_entity.id
_entity.type
_entity.pdbx_description
1 polymer ?
#
loop_
_entity_poly.entity_id
_entity_poly.type
_entity_poly.pdbx_seq_one_letter_code
_entity_poly.pdbx_strand_id
1 'polypeptide(L)'
;MGDGRISWAVESWGYTSLMDAFAHFDLGSWTHIVLRVDNDGTRMIRKNGLGDGMIVSYGTMPQVTTRAYHSIGCLREGTSNFLHGSIAYLRMFDTPIESAEIYNM
;
A
#
# COMPACT_ATOMS: atom_id res chain seq x y z
N MET A 1 7.94 16.93 -16.37
CA MET A 1 8.55 16.04 -15.36
C MET A 1 7.45 15.11 -14.88
N GLY A 2 7.68 13.79 -14.87
CA GLY A 2 6.64 12.81 -14.55
C GLY A 2 6.28 12.85 -13.06
N ASP A 3 4.99 12.92 -12.77
CA ASP A 3 4.41 12.76 -11.44
C ASP A 3 4.32 11.25 -11.15
N GLY A 4 5.18 10.73 -10.26
CA GLY A 4 5.11 9.35 -9.77
C GLY A 4 4.22 9.27 -8.53
N ARG A 5 3.14 8.48 -8.59
CA ARG A 5 2.15 8.32 -7.53
C ARG A 5 2.25 6.96 -6.83
N ILE A 6 1.92 6.94 -5.54
CA ILE A 6 1.68 5.70 -4.79
C ILE A 6 0.18 5.43 -4.82
N SER A 7 -0.22 4.31 -5.39
CA SER A 7 -1.60 3.85 -5.40
C SER A 7 -1.72 2.54 -4.64
N TRP A 8 -2.77 2.42 -3.85
CA TRP A 8 -3.12 1.19 -3.16
C TRP A 8 -4.57 0.81 -3.46
N ALA A 9 -4.76 -0.40 -3.96
CA ALA A 9 -6.05 -0.94 -4.32
C ALA A 9 -6.41 -2.14 -3.45
N VAL A 10 -7.70 -2.22 -3.10
CA VAL A 10 -8.33 -3.45 -2.61
C VAL A 10 -9.39 -3.87 -3.62
N GLU A 11 -9.32 -5.11 -4.07
CA GLU A 11 -10.26 -5.69 -5.03
C GLU A 11 -11.12 -6.76 -4.37
N SER A 12 -12.43 -6.71 -4.62
CA SER A 12 -13.42 -7.66 -4.11
C SER A 12 -14.53 -7.86 -5.15
N TRP A 13 -14.72 -9.09 -5.61
CA TRP A 13 -15.81 -9.46 -6.53
C TRP A 13 -15.94 -8.56 -7.77
N GLY A 14 -14.81 -8.13 -8.35
CA GLY A 14 -14.78 -7.24 -9.52
C GLY A 14 -14.91 -5.75 -9.21
N TYR A 15 -15.02 -5.37 -7.94
CA TYR A 15 -14.93 -3.98 -7.50
C TYR A 15 -13.51 -3.68 -7.04
N THR A 16 -12.87 -2.68 -7.65
CA THR A 16 -11.57 -2.15 -7.21
C THR A 16 -11.78 -0.81 -6.52
N SER A 17 -11.32 -0.70 -5.27
CA SER A 17 -11.24 0.58 -4.56
C SER A 17 -9.80 1.08 -4.55
N LEU A 18 -9.52 2.13 -5.31
CA LEU A 18 -8.20 2.77 -5.37
C LEU A 18 -8.08 3.89 -4.34
N MET A 19 -6.91 3.99 -3.73
CA MET A 19 -6.49 5.09 -2.89
C MET A 19 -5.12 5.57 -3.37
N ASP A 20 -5.02 6.83 -3.73
CA ASP A 20 -3.76 7.47 -4.11
C ASP A 20 -3.21 8.26 -2.93
N ALA A 21 -1.89 8.16 -2.70
CA ALA A 21 -1.21 9.12 -1.85
C ALA A 21 -1.11 10.46 -2.59
N PHE A 22 -1.30 11.57 -1.86
CA PHE A 22 -1.07 12.90 -2.41
C PHE A 22 0.42 13.20 -2.62
N ALA A 23 1.31 12.44 -1.95
CA ALA A 23 2.74 12.64 -2.01
C ALA A 23 3.39 11.91 -3.20
N HIS A 24 4.18 12.67 -3.97
CA HIS A 24 4.95 12.17 -5.10
C HIS A 24 6.22 11.43 -4.65
N PHE A 25 6.75 10.52 -5.46
CA PHE A 25 8.09 9.97 -5.26
C PHE A 25 9.19 10.93 -5.72
N ASP A 26 10.25 10.98 -4.93
CA ASP A 26 11.51 11.60 -5.33
C ASP A 26 12.39 10.52 -5.96
N LEU A 27 12.62 10.62 -7.27
CA LEU A 27 13.44 9.65 -8.01
C LEU A 27 14.86 9.58 -7.42
N GLY A 28 15.35 8.35 -7.22
CA GLY A 28 16.70 8.09 -6.70
C GLY A 28 16.82 8.12 -5.17
N SER A 29 15.73 8.39 -4.45
CA SER A 29 15.71 8.42 -2.99
C SER A 29 14.97 7.23 -2.39
N TRP A 30 15.46 6.71 -1.27
CA TRP A 30 14.72 5.74 -0.48
C TRP A 30 13.47 6.39 0.12
N THR A 31 12.35 5.68 0.03
CA THR A 31 11.08 6.10 0.60
C THR A 31 10.53 4.97 1.46
N HIS A 32 10.22 5.27 2.71
CA HIS A 32 9.52 4.33 3.59
C HIS A 32 8.01 4.46 3.36
N ILE A 33 7.33 3.34 3.12
CA ILE A 33 5.90 3.31 2.84
C ILE A 33 5.24 2.35 3.82
N VAL A 34 4.17 2.81 4.46
CA VAL A 34 3.29 1.96 5.26
C VAL A 34 1.88 2.02 4.69
N LEU A 35 1.29 0.84 4.50
CA LEU A 35 -0.08 0.64 4.09
C LEU A 35 -0.80 -0.07 5.23
N ARG A 36 -1.91 0.49 5.73
CA ARG A 36 -2.72 -0.11 6.80
C ARG A 36 -4.17 -0.20 6.38
N VAL A 37 -4.78 -1.36 6.61
CA VAL A 37 -6.23 -1.58 6.54
C VAL A 37 -6.72 -1.98 7.92
N ASP A 38 -7.80 -1.36 8.37
CA ASP A 38 -8.51 -1.71 9.59
C ASP A 38 -9.72 -2.60 9.31
N ASN A 39 -10.23 -3.24 10.36
CA ASN A 39 -11.36 -4.18 10.26
C ASN A 39 -12.65 -3.53 9.76
N ASP A 40 -12.81 -2.23 9.97
CA ASP A 40 -13.94 -1.42 9.48
C ASP A 40 -13.76 -0.99 8.00
N GLY A 41 -12.61 -1.34 7.39
CA GLY A 41 -12.23 -0.95 6.04
C GLY A 41 -11.64 0.44 5.91
N THR A 42 -11.28 1.07 7.03
CA THR A 42 -10.45 2.28 7.03
C THR A 42 -9.06 1.96 6.50
N ARG A 43 -8.58 2.79 5.57
CA ARG A 43 -7.30 2.64 4.89
C ARG A 43 -6.42 3.85 5.09
N MET A 44 -5.12 3.59 5.16
CA MET A 44 -4.09 4.60 5.34
C MET A 44 -2.86 4.28 4.48
N ILE A 45 -2.28 5.32 3.90
CA ILE A 45 -0.95 5.32 3.30
C ILE A 45 -0.09 6.33 4.09
N ARG A 46 1.12 5.93 4.52
CA ARG A 46 2.11 6.85 5.09
C ARG A 46 3.39 6.81 4.27
N LYS A 47 3.97 7.99 4.03
CA LYS A 47 5.28 8.17 3.39
C LYS A 47 6.25 8.73 4.43
N ASN A 48 7.39 8.08 4.63
CA ASN A 48 8.45 8.52 5.54
C ASN A 48 7.94 8.84 6.97
N GLY A 49 6.99 8.05 7.46
CA GLY A 49 6.35 8.25 8.78
C GLY A 49 5.38 9.44 8.84
N LEU A 50 5.30 10.29 7.83
CA LEU A 50 4.34 11.39 7.79
C LEU A 50 2.99 10.90 7.26
N GLY A 51 1.92 11.39 7.87
CA GLY A 51 0.54 11.13 7.49
C GLY A 51 0.15 11.91 6.24
N ASP A 52 0.84 11.68 5.12
CA ASP A 52 0.57 12.35 3.84
C ASP A 52 -0.46 11.58 2.97
N GLY A 53 -1.11 10.55 3.52
CA GLY A 53 -2.18 9.81 2.87
C GLY A 53 -3.56 10.25 3.36
N MET A 54 -4.51 10.35 2.42
CA MET A 54 -5.93 10.54 2.70
C MET A 54 -6.43 9.39 3.59
N ILE A 55 -6.96 9.64 4.79
CA ILE A 55 -7.67 8.56 5.49
C ILE A 55 -8.98 8.34 4.73
N VAL A 56 -9.09 7.21 4.02
CA VAL A 56 -10.31 6.87 3.26
C VAL A 56 -10.96 5.68 3.93
N SER A 57 -12.12 5.91 4.54
CA SER A 57 -12.98 4.82 5.01
C SER A 57 -13.76 4.25 3.83
N TYR A 58 -13.65 2.94 3.62
CA TYR A 58 -14.53 2.22 2.70
C TYR A 58 -15.32 1.18 3.50
N GLY A 59 -16.64 1.26 3.43
CA GLY A 59 -17.57 0.55 4.32
C GLY A 59 -17.74 -0.94 4.07
N THR A 60 -16.73 -1.67 3.59
CA THR A 60 -16.69 -3.14 3.66
C THR A 60 -15.34 -3.69 3.19
N MET A 61 -14.56 -4.26 4.12
CA MET A 61 -13.44 -5.14 3.79
C MET A 61 -13.94 -6.57 3.59
N PRO A 62 -13.36 -7.34 2.65
CA PRO A 62 -13.63 -8.77 2.58
C PRO A 62 -13.20 -9.41 3.90
N GLN A 63 -14.16 -9.94 4.66
CA GLN A 63 -13.89 -10.61 5.94
C GLN A 63 -13.10 -11.90 5.77
N VAL A 64 -13.10 -12.47 4.56
CA VAL A 64 -12.35 -13.66 4.19
C VAL A 64 -11.69 -13.40 2.85
N THR A 65 -10.37 -13.55 2.79
CA THR A 65 -9.61 -13.52 1.54
C THR A 65 -8.91 -14.86 1.36
N THR A 66 -9.07 -15.49 0.19
CA THR A 66 -8.23 -16.63 -0.19
C THR A 66 -7.07 -16.09 -0.99
N ARG A 67 -5.86 -16.32 -0.47
CA ARG A 67 -4.64 -15.75 -1.01
C ARG A 67 -3.95 -16.77 -1.91
N ALA A 68 -4.02 -16.58 -3.23
CA ALA A 68 -3.47 -17.52 -4.20
C ALA A 68 -1.95 -17.32 -4.43
N TYR A 69 -1.47 -16.08 -4.44
CA TYR A 69 -0.06 -15.75 -4.68
C TYR A 69 0.31 -14.35 -4.17
N HIS A 70 1.63 -14.11 -4.03
CA HIS A 70 2.24 -12.78 -3.88
C HIS A 70 3.18 -12.49 -5.03
N SER A 71 3.03 -11.31 -5.62
CA SER A 71 3.96 -10.77 -6.59
C SER A 71 4.61 -9.53 -5.97
N ILE A 72 5.94 -9.46 -6.04
CA ILE A 72 6.71 -8.31 -5.57
C ILE A 72 7.48 -7.78 -6.78
N GLY A 73 7.41 -6.47 -7.01
CA GLY A 73 8.11 -5.81 -8.12
C GLY A 73 7.50 -6.06 -9.50
N CYS A 74 6.26 -6.51 -9.59
CA CYS A 74 5.53 -6.74 -10.85
C CYS A 74 4.02 -6.82 -10.63
N LEU A 75 3.24 -6.67 -11.70
CA LEU A 75 1.81 -6.99 -11.67
C LEU A 75 1.61 -8.50 -11.80
N ARG A 76 0.60 -9.03 -11.08
CA ARG A 76 -0.10 -10.31 -11.29
C ARG A 76 0.72 -11.39 -12.01
N GLU A 77 1.30 -12.30 -11.24
CA GLU A 77 2.06 -13.48 -11.74
C GLU A 77 3.39 -13.14 -12.46
N GLY A 78 3.82 -11.88 -12.45
CA GLY A 78 5.15 -11.50 -12.93
C GLY A 78 5.28 -11.40 -14.44
N THR A 79 4.17 -11.17 -15.14
CA THR A 79 4.16 -11.10 -16.60
C THR A 79 4.31 -9.67 -17.16
N SER A 80 4.07 -8.64 -16.34
CA SER A 80 4.10 -7.24 -16.79
C SER A 80 4.32 -6.24 -15.66
N ASN A 81 4.56 -4.98 -16.03
CA ASN A 81 4.71 -3.83 -15.13
C ASN A 81 5.79 -4.03 -14.06
N PHE A 82 7.00 -4.38 -14.50
CA PHE A 82 8.13 -4.60 -13.61
C PHE A 82 8.56 -3.30 -12.91
N LEU A 83 8.88 -3.42 -11.62
CA LEU A 83 9.50 -2.34 -10.86
C LEU A 83 10.93 -2.15 -11.33
N HIS A 84 11.26 -0.91 -11.71
CA HIS A 84 12.62 -0.49 -11.99
C HIS A 84 13.16 0.26 -10.76
N GLY A 85 13.70 -0.49 -9.79
CA GLY A 85 14.15 0.07 -8.53
C GLY A 85 14.57 -1.01 -7.53
N SER A 86 14.62 -0.64 -6.25
CA SER A 86 14.96 -1.56 -5.17
C SER A 86 13.87 -1.54 -4.11
N ILE A 87 13.53 -2.72 -3.58
CA ILE A 87 12.70 -2.89 -2.38
C ILE A 87 13.59 -3.51 -1.31
N ALA A 88 13.52 -2.99 -0.10
CA ALA A 88 14.20 -3.55 1.05
C ALA A 88 13.25 -3.62 2.25
N TYR A 89 13.49 -4.58 3.14
CA TYR A 89 12.80 -4.70 4.43
C TYR A 89 11.26 -4.81 4.36
N LEU A 90 10.72 -5.47 3.34
CA LEU A 90 9.29 -5.73 3.25
C LEU A 90 8.80 -6.56 4.45
N ARG A 91 7.82 -6.04 5.18
CA ARG A 91 7.14 -6.73 6.28
C ARG A 91 5.64 -6.72 6.03
N MET A 92 4.96 -7.76 6.49
CA MET A 92 3.51 -7.90 6.40
C MET A 92 2.97 -8.46 7.71
N PHE A 93 1.85 -7.91 8.14
CA PHE A 93 1.24 -8.17 9.44
C PHE A 93 -0.22 -8.55 9.22
N ASP A 94 -0.73 -9.42 10.08
CA ASP A 94 -2.12 -9.86 10.11
C ASP A 94 -2.99 -8.99 11.04
N THR A 95 -2.36 -8.11 11.82
CA THR A 95 -3.01 -7.12 12.67
C THR A 95 -2.70 -5.70 12.21
N PRO A 96 -3.65 -4.75 12.35
CA PRO A 96 -3.35 -3.35 12.11
C PRO A 96 -2.25 -2.85 13.05
N ILE A 97 -1.21 -2.23 12.48
CA ILE A 97 -0.09 -1.66 13.23
C ILE A 97 -0.48 -0.28 13.75
N GLU A 98 -0.15 0.00 15.01
CA GLU A 98 -0.44 1.29 15.61
C GLU A 98 0.54 2.39 15.22
N SER A 99 0.09 3.64 15.29
CA SER A 99 0.83 4.79 14.79
C SER A 99 2.26 4.90 15.34
N ALA A 100 2.47 4.50 16.60
CA ALA A 100 3.76 4.56 17.28
C ALA A 100 4.76 3.50 16.78
N GLU A 101 4.28 2.36 16.28
CA GLU A 101 5.14 1.30 15.78
C GLU A 101 5.64 1.62 14.37
N ILE A 102 4.85 2.35 13.58
CA ILE A 102 5.21 2.78 12.21
C ILE A 102 6.47 3.67 12.19
N TYR A 103 6.72 4.46 13.24
CA TYR A 103 7.89 5.33 13.32
C TYR A 103 9.20 4.59 13.65
N ASN A 104 9.11 3.37 14.17
CA ASN A 104 10.26 2.60 14.63
C ASN A 104 10.64 1.45 13.67
N MET A 105 10.01 1.39 12.49
CA MET A 105 10.27 0.37 11.46
C MET A 105 11.23 0.85 10.38
#